data_AF-A0AAN9RT51-F1
#
_entry.id   AF-A0AAN9RT51-F1
#
_cell.length_a   1.000
_cell.length_b   1.000
_cell.length_c   1.000
_cell.angle_alpha   90.00
_cell.angle_beta   90.00
_cell.angle_gamma   90.00
#
_symmetry.space_group_name_H-M   'P 1'
#
loop_
_entity.id
_entity.type
_entity.pdbx_description
1 polymer ?
#
loop_
_entity_poly.entity_id
_entity_poly.type
_entity_poly.pdbx_seq_one_letter_code
_entity_poly.pdbx_strand_id
1 'polypeptide(L)'
;MYLHLKRLFEMEKVFVWYPQNLVPSSRSDLSDLYRKIGARSVSECICTEDPSLPNVLELKQIGAANVCNVKLLVKLILGFLACSSLKMEPNKRHEAVKGLLNLSFFETKDSINVSYSLSLSSGNIITKRANRMVRWEIQSSKFFTQMNWHGENAGLVKYATYFSEAISEGVLMENHDHVAPLSELIRLAFLLKFNEEAIDLLMDSIKGKERIG
;
A
#
# COMPACT_ATOMS: atom_id res chain seq x y z
N MET A 1 3.76 2.30 2.56
CA MET A 1 3.68 3.74 2.29
C MET A 1 4.38 4.11 0.97
N TYR A 2 4.83 3.14 0.17
CA TYR A 2 5.95 3.27 -0.76
C TYR A 2 5.56 3.83 -2.14
N LEU A 3 4.47 3.33 -2.74
CA LEU A 3 4.04 3.75 -4.09
C LEU A 3 3.53 5.18 -4.13
N HIS A 4 2.73 5.55 -3.14
CA HIS A 4 2.20 6.89 -3.01
C HIS A 4 3.32 7.93 -2.78
N LEU A 5 4.28 7.61 -1.91
CA LEU A 5 5.44 8.47 -1.67
C LEU A 5 6.30 8.61 -2.91
N LYS A 6 6.56 7.51 -3.64
CA LYS A 6 7.28 7.58 -4.90
C LYS A 6 6.60 8.58 -5.85
N ARG A 7 5.28 8.47 -6.05
CA ARG A 7 4.52 9.41 -6.90
C ARG A 7 4.56 10.87 -6.42
N LEU A 8 4.49 11.10 -5.11
CA LEU A 8 4.54 12.45 -4.52
C LEU A 8 5.87 13.16 -4.76
N PHE A 9 6.97 12.42 -4.75
CA PHE A 9 8.33 12.95 -4.84
C PHE A 9 9.01 12.65 -6.18
N GLU A 10 8.32 12.02 -7.14
CA GLU A 10 8.90 11.60 -8.43
C GLU A 10 9.45 12.76 -9.26
N MET A 11 8.82 13.93 -9.17
CA MET A 11 9.27 15.14 -9.87
C MET A 11 10.32 15.94 -9.11
N GLU A 12 10.61 15.57 -7.86
CA GLU A 12 11.66 16.23 -7.08
C GLU A 12 13.01 15.73 -7.57
N LYS A 13 13.90 16.67 -7.92
CA LYS A 13 15.28 16.37 -8.32
C LYS A 13 16.11 16.00 -7.09
N VAL A 14 15.77 14.88 -6.45
CA VAL A 14 16.58 14.28 -5.40
C VAL A 14 17.79 13.67 -6.08
N PHE A 15 18.99 14.10 -5.68
CA PHE A 15 20.24 13.71 -6.32
C PHE A 15 20.40 12.18 -6.30
N VAL A 16 20.43 11.55 -7.49
CA VAL A 16 20.72 10.12 -7.63
C VAL A 16 22.14 9.99 -8.17
N TRP A 17 23.09 9.66 -7.30
CA TRP A 17 24.46 9.34 -7.71
C TRP A 17 24.49 7.94 -8.30
N TYR A 18 24.57 7.78 -9.62
CA TYR A 18 24.77 6.45 -10.21
C TYR A 18 26.27 6.14 -10.37
N PRO A 19 26.80 5.07 -9.75
CA PRO A 19 28.21 4.72 -9.89
C PRO A 19 28.52 4.30 -11.33
N GLN A 20 29.31 5.10 -12.05
CA GLN A 20 29.68 4.80 -13.45
C GLN A 20 30.59 3.58 -13.61
N ASN A 21 31.30 3.19 -12.55
CA ASN A 21 32.31 2.11 -12.58
C ASN A 21 31.83 0.80 -11.93
N LEU A 22 30.57 0.73 -11.51
CA LEU A 22 29.97 -0.48 -10.94
C LEU A 22 28.79 -0.85 -11.84
N VAL A 23 28.78 -2.07 -12.36
CA VAL A 23 27.61 -2.65 -13.00
C VAL A 23 26.94 -3.52 -11.94
N PRO A 24 25.92 -3.04 -11.22
CA PRO A 24 25.24 -3.85 -10.23
C PRO A 24 24.52 -4.99 -10.96
N SER A 25 24.73 -6.23 -10.51
CA SER A 25 24.07 -7.42 -11.07
C SER A 25 22.56 -7.39 -10.85
N SER A 26 22.09 -6.66 -9.83
CA SER A 26 20.68 -6.54 -9.46
C SER A 26 20.36 -5.20 -8.76
N ARG A 27 19.06 -4.85 -8.67
CA ARG A 27 18.59 -3.66 -7.92
C ARG A 27 18.87 -3.75 -6.41
N SER A 28 18.83 -4.95 -5.84
CA SER A 28 19.20 -5.18 -4.44
C SER A 28 20.67 -4.86 -4.18
N ASP A 29 21.58 -5.28 -5.07
CA ASP A 29 23.02 -5.01 -4.92
C ASP A 29 23.32 -3.51 -4.94
N LEU A 30 22.64 -2.77 -5.81
CA LEU A 30 22.76 -1.31 -5.88
C LEU A 30 22.21 -0.65 -4.60
N SER A 31 21.10 -1.15 -4.06
CA SER A 31 20.49 -0.63 -2.83
C SER A 31 21.40 -0.84 -1.62
N ASP A 32 22.04 -2.01 -1.54
CA ASP A 32 23.00 -2.33 -0.50
C ASP A 32 24.27 -1.47 -0.59
N LEU A 33 24.74 -1.19 -1.81
CA LEU A 33 25.85 -0.26 -2.04
C LEU A 33 25.52 1.15 -1.55
N TYR A 34 24.34 1.68 -1.93
CA TYR A 34 23.87 2.99 -1.45
C TYR A 34 23.81 3.04 0.08
N ARG A 35 23.30 1.99 0.73
CA ARG A 35 23.25 1.90 2.19
C ARG A 35 24.65 1.90 2.82
N LYS A 36 25.62 1.20 2.21
CA LYS A 36 27.03 1.17 2.68
C LYS A 36 27.71 2.55 2.64
N ILE A 37 27.35 3.40 1.68
CA ILE A 37 27.86 4.78 1.60
C ILE A 37 27.04 5.78 2.41
N GLY A 38 26.11 5.29 3.25
CA GLY A 38 25.30 6.10 4.15
C GLY A 38 24.07 6.74 3.49
N ALA A 39 23.76 6.41 2.23
CA ALA A 39 22.53 6.85 1.60
C ALA A 39 21.34 6.11 2.22
N ARG A 40 20.32 6.88 2.58
CA ARG A 40 19.06 6.39 3.15
C ARG A 40 17.97 6.39 2.08
N SER A 41 17.03 5.47 2.18
CA SER A 41 15.88 5.46 1.27
C SER A 41 15.00 6.69 1.50
N VAL A 42 14.28 7.15 0.47
CA VAL A 42 13.33 8.27 0.60
C VAL A 42 12.31 8.00 1.71
N SER A 43 11.86 6.74 1.85
CA SER A 43 10.99 6.31 2.95
C SER A 43 11.60 6.46 4.34
N GLU A 44 12.93 6.29 4.50
CA GLU A 44 13.62 6.47 5.78
C GLU A 44 13.85 7.93 6.14
N CYS A 45 13.92 8.82 5.14
CA CYS A 45 14.12 10.27 5.34
C CYS A 45 12.81 11.06 5.43
N ILE A 46 11.68 10.39 5.26
CA ILE A 46 10.37 11.02 5.35
C ILE A 46 9.90 11.03 6.80
N CYS A 47 9.75 12.23 7.33
CA CYS A 47 8.97 12.46 8.53
C CYS A 47 7.51 12.61 8.11
N THR A 48 6.67 11.68 8.56
CA THR A 48 5.22 11.88 8.58
C THR A 48 4.87 12.66 9.83
N GLU A 49 4.36 13.87 9.66
CA GLU A 49 3.55 14.44 10.73
C GLU A 49 2.28 13.62 10.75
N ASP A 50 2.13 12.78 11.79
CA ASP A 50 0.91 12.03 12.00
C ASP A 50 -0.21 13.06 12.11
N PRO A 51 -1.14 13.14 11.14
CA PRO A 51 -2.29 13.99 11.36
C PRO A 51 -2.96 13.45 12.60
N SER A 52 -3.16 14.33 13.60
CA SER A 52 -4.04 14.06 14.71
C SER A 52 -5.28 13.39 14.14
N LEU A 53 -5.55 12.17 14.63
CA LEU A 53 -6.75 11.43 14.24
C LEU A 53 -7.93 12.42 14.27
N PRO A 54 -8.79 12.48 13.23
CA PRO A 54 -9.98 13.30 13.32
C PRO A 54 -10.68 12.97 14.64
N ASN A 55 -11.11 14.01 15.35
CA ASN A 55 -11.55 13.95 16.74
C ASN A 55 -12.40 12.68 16.95
N VAL A 56 -12.10 11.88 17.99
CA VAL A 56 -12.77 10.57 18.25
C VAL A 56 -14.30 10.68 18.21
N LEU A 57 -14.84 11.87 18.45
CA LEU A 57 -16.25 12.25 18.38
C LEU A 57 -16.91 12.14 16.99
N GLU A 58 -16.15 12.10 15.88
CA GLU A 58 -16.70 12.07 14.52
C GLU A 58 -16.56 10.73 13.79
N LEU A 59 -15.96 9.72 14.43
CA LEU A 59 -15.75 8.42 13.83
C LEU A 59 -17.02 7.56 13.94
N LYS A 60 -17.63 7.24 12.80
CA LYS A 60 -18.75 6.31 12.74
C LYS A 60 -18.24 4.92 12.38
N GLN A 61 -18.40 3.95 13.26
CA GLN A 61 -18.14 2.56 12.89
C GLN A 61 -19.15 2.11 11.83
N ILE A 62 -18.65 1.45 10.78
CA ILE A 62 -19.46 0.95 9.67
C ILE A 62 -19.25 -0.55 9.48
N GLY A 63 -20.27 -1.24 8.96
CA GLY A 63 -20.16 -2.65 8.63
C GLY A 63 -19.18 -2.88 7.48
N ALA A 64 -18.33 -3.90 7.59
CA ALA A 64 -17.33 -4.25 6.57
C ALA A 64 -17.96 -4.46 5.18
N ALA A 65 -19.19 -5.01 5.12
CA ALA A 65 -19.94 -5.22 3.88
C ALA A 65 -20.25 -3.92 3.12
N ASN A 66 -20.26 -2.76 3.79
CA ASN A 66 -20.43 -1.46 3.14
C ASN A 66 -19.14 -0.99 2.43
N VAL A 67 -18.00 -1.59 2.76
CA VAL A 67 -16.68 -1.22 2.20
C VAL A 67 -16.25 -2.25 1.15
N CYS A 68 -16.17 -3.52 1.54
CA CYS A 68 -15.67 -4.59 0.69
C CYS A 68 -16.08 -5.97 1.20
N ASN A 69 -15.99 -6.99 0.34
CA ASN A 69 -16.11 -8.38 0.75
C ASN A 69 -14.77 -8.87 1.33
N VAL A 70 -14.64 -8.81 2.66
CA VAL A 70 -13.40 -9.20 3.38
C VAL A 70 -13.00 -10.66 3.11
N LYS A 71 -13.97 -11.57 2.97
CA LYS A 71 -13.69 -12.98 2.67
C LYS A 71 -12.98 -13.14 1.32
N LEU A 72 -13.50 -12.48 0.28
CA LEU A 72 -12.90 -12.54 -1.05
C LEU A 72 -11.59 -11.76 -1.12
N LEU A 73 -11.45 -10.66 -0.37
CA LEU A 73 -10.18 -9.96 -0.21
C LEU A 73 -9.10 -10.88 0.39
N VAL A 74 -9.42 -11.59 1.47
CA VAL A 74 -8.49 -12.54 2.10
C VAL A 74 -8.15 -13.70 1.16
N LYS A 75 -9.13 -14.26 0.44
CA LYS A 75 -8.91 -15.30 -0.59
C LYS A 75 -7.90 -14.82 -1.65
N LEU A 76 -8.12 -13.61 -2.17
CA LEU A 76 -7.27 -12.98 -3.19
C LEU A 76 -5.84 -12.80 -2.69
N ILE A 77 -5.68 -12.25 -1.48
CA ILE A 77 -4.37 -12.00 -0.88
C ILE A 77 -3.65 -13.31 -0.59
N LEU A 78 -4.31 -14.31 -0.01
CA LEU A 78 -3.70 -15.62 0.24
C LEU A 78 -3.23 -16.29 -1.07
N GLY A 79 -4.00 -16.15 -2.15
CA GLY A 79 -3.60 -16.62 -3.47
C GLY A 79 -2.33 -15.95 -3.98
N PHE A 80 -2.28 -14.63 -3.90
CA PHE A 80 -1.09 -13.87 -4.26
C PHE A 80 0.12 -14.26 -3.40
N LEU A 81 -0.07 -14.37 -2.08
CA LEU A 81 1.00 -14.73 -1.15
C LEU A 81 1.50 -16.17 -1.35
N ALA A 82 0.67 -17.07 -1.87
CA ALA A 82 1.05 -18.44 -2.18
C ALA A 82 1.88 -18.60 -3.47
N CYS A 83 2.10 -17.52 -4.23
CA CYS A 83 2.93 -17.53 -5.44
C CYS A 83 4.38 -17.89 -5.11
N SER A 84 4.97 -18.83 -5.85
CA SER A 84 6.34 -19.35 -5.64
C SER A 84 7.43 -18.27 -5.75
N SER A 85 7.16 -17.18 -6.48
CA SER A 85 8.06 -16.03 -6.57
C SER A 85 8.18 -15.25 -5.26
N LEU A 86 7.12 -15.26 -4.43
CA LEU A 86 7.13 -14.65 -3.11
C LEU A 86 7.52 -15.71 -2.09
N LYS A 87 8.80 -15.77 -1.74
CA LYS A 87 9.32 -16.71 -0.73
C LYS A 87 8.86 -16.32 0.68
N MET A 88 7.60 -16.62 1.00
CA MET A 88 6.97 -16.32 2.28
C MET A 88 6.51 -17.59 2.98
N GLU A 89 7.04 -17.82 4.19
CA GLU A 89 6.70 -18.99 5.00
C GLU A 89 5.20 -19.04 5.32
N PRO A 90 4.58 -20.25 5.39
CA PRO A 90 3.14 -20.40 5.66
C PRO A 90 2.65 -19.62 6.89
N ASN A 91 3.42 -19.64 7.98
CA ASN A 91 3.08 -18.92 9.22
C ASN A 91 3.08 -17.39 9.02
N LYS A 92 4.07 -16.86 8.29
CA LYS A 92 4.10 -15.43 7.95
C LYS A 92 2.92 -15.05 7.07
N ARG A 93 2.53 -15.89 6.11
CA ARG A 93 1.34 -15.66 5.25
C ARG A 93 0.06 -15.58 6.07
N HIS A 94 -0.10 -16.48 7.04
CA HIS A 94 -1.26 -16.47 7.93
C HIS A 94 -1.30 -15.19 8.79
N GLU A 95 -0.20 -14.83 9.43
CA GLU A 95 -0.13 -13.62 10.25
C GLU A 95 -0.36 -12.34 9.41
N ALA A 96 0.11 -12.30 8.16
CA ALA A 96 -0.09 -11.17 7.26
C ALA A 96 -1.58 -10.91 6.92
N VAL A 97 -2.45 -11.94 6.94
CA VAL A 97 -3.89 -11.78 6.68
C VAL A 97 -4.75 -11.74 7.94
N LYS A 98 -4.19 -12.08 9.11
CA LYS A 98 -4.91 -12.11 10.39
C LYS A 98 -5.48 -10.75 10.78
N GLY A 99 -4.71 -9.68 10.56
CA GLY A 99 -5.17 -8.30 10.77
C GLY A 99 -6.35 -7.92 9.86
N LEU A 100 -6.49 -8.55 8.70
CA LEU A 100 -7.59 -8.31 7.76
C LEU A 100 -8.92 -8.93 8.23
N LEU A 101 -8.85 -10.12 8.83
CA LEU A 101 -10.02 -10.83 9.35
C LEU A 101 -10.67 -10.09 10.52
N ASN A 102 -9.88 -9.32 11.27
CA ASN A 102 -10.32 -8.57 12.44
C ASN A 102 -10.56 -7.07 12.15
N LEU A 103 -10.66 -6.69 10.87
CA LEU A 103 -10.81 -5.29 10.49
C LEU A 103 -12.10 -4.67 11.03
N SER A 104 -11.94 -3.58 11.77
CA SER A 104 -13.03 -2.67 12.12
C SER A 104 -12.95 -1.43 11.24
N PHE A 105 -14.01 -1.16 10.49
CA PHE A 105 -14.07 -0.02 9.58
C PHE A 105 -14.72 1.19 10.25
N PHE A 106 -14.09 2.36 10.09
CA PHE A 106 -14.55 3.63 10.63
C PHE A 106 -14.64 4.66 9.51
N GLU A 107 -15.83 5.19 9.31
CA GLU A 107 -16.09 6.30 8.42
C GLU A 107 -15.71 7.62 9.09
N THR A 108 -15.02 8.49 8.35
CA THR A 108 -14.73 9.87 8.74
C THR A 108 -15.21 10.84 7.66
N LYS A 109 -15.72 11.99 8.09
CA LYS A 109 -16.12 13.09 7.20
C LYS A 109 -14.94 13.97 6.80
N ASP A 110 -13.86 13.94 7.59
CA ASP A 110 -12.69 14.77 7.39
C ASP A 110 -11.69 14.16 6.41
N SER A 111 -11.04 15.02 5.63
CA SER A 111 -9.88 14.66 4.81
C SER A 111 -8.74 14.12 5.69
N ILE A 112 -8.24 12.90 5.43
CA ILE A 112 -7.05 12.34 6.08
C ILE A 112 -5.85 12.98 5.39
N ASN A 113 -5.54 14.22 5.77
CA ASN A 113 -4.41 14.96 5.23
C ASN A 113 -3.14 14.49 5.89
N VAL A 114 -2.23 13.88 5.13
CA VAL A 114 -0.90 13.51 5.62
C VAL A 114 0.11 14.50 5.07
N SER A 115 0.96 15.04 5.95
CA SER A 115 2.11 15.85 5.57
C SER A 115 3.35 14.97 5.56
N TYR A 116 4.03 14.94 4.43
CA TYR A 116 5.27 14.22 4.23
C TYR A 116 6.40 15.23 4.08
N SER A 117 7.34 15.22 5.01
CA SER A 117 8.53 16.07 4.96
C SER A 117 9.75 15.21 4.68
N LEU A 118 10.36 15.41 3.52
CA LEU A 118 11.61 14.77 3.11
C LEU A 118 12.79 15.69 3.45
N SER A 119 13.62 15.27 4.40
CA SER A 119 14.86 15.96 4.74
C SER A 119 15.98 15.54 3.78
N LEU A 120 16.56 16.51 3.08
CA LEU A 120 17.70 16.30 2.18
C LEU A 120 19.03 16.44 2.93
N SER A 121 20.08 15.82 2.41
CA SER A 121 21.44 15.94 2.96
C SER A 121 22.01 17.36 2.90
N SER A 122 21.46 18.23 2.05
CA SER A 122 21.80 19.65 1.99
C SER A 122 21.22 20.48 3.16
N GLY A 123 20.41 19.86 4.03
CA GLY A 123 19.66 20.56 5.08
C GLY A 123 18.31 21.13 4.61
N ASN A 124 18.00 21.07 3.31
CA ASN A 124 16.71 21.48 2.78
C ASN A 124 15.62 20.46 3.12
N ILE A 125 14.41 20.91 3.37
CA ILE A 125 13.25 20.06 3.64
C ILE A 125 12.20 20.29 2.54
N ILE A 126 11.76 19.21 1.90
CA ILE A 126 10.66 19.24 0.93
C ILE A 126 9.41 18.69 1.61
N THR A 127 8.40 19.55 1.80
CA THR A 127 7.13 19.15 2.39
C THR A 127 6.05 18.99 1.30
N LYS A 128 5.39 17.84 1.28
CA LYS A 128 4.25 17.54 0.40
C LYS A 128 3.06 17.14 1.25
N ARG A 129 1.91 17.76 0.99
CA ARG A 129 0.63 17.35 1.58
C ARG A 129 -0.11 16.44 0.63
N ALA A 130 -0.66 15.34 1.16
CA ALA A 130 -1.52 14.44 0.43
C ALA A 130 -2.84 14.27 1.18
N ASN A 131 -3.95 14.47 0.49
CA ASN A 131 -5.26 14.09 0.99
C ASN A 131 -5.47 12.59 0.71
N ARG A 132 -5.30 11.76 1.74
CA ARG A 132 -5.61 10.34 1.68
C ARG A 132 -7.10 10.13 1.99
N MET A 133 -7.68 9.15 1.33
CA MET A 133 -9.07 8.74 1.58
C MET A 133 -9.17 7.58 2.57
N VAL A 134 -8.05 6.88 2.82
CA VAL A 134 -8.01 5.74 3.75
C VAL A 134 -6.73 5.72 4.58
N ARG A 135 -6.82 5.09 5.75
CA ARG A 135 -5.69 4.74 6.62
C ARG A 135 -5.97 3.40 7.29
N TRP A 136 -5.04 2.47 7.19
CA TRP A 136 -5.08 1.23 7.97
C TRP A 136 -4.07 1.30 9.11
N GLU A 137 -4.56 1.18 10.33
CA GLU A 137 -3.74 1.00 11.52
C GLU A 137 -3.64 -0.49 11.85
N ILE A 138 -2.51 -1.09 11.48
CA ILE A 138 -2.30 -2.55 11.52
C ILE A 138 -2.41 -3.08 12.97
N GLN A 139 -1.78 -2.40 13.93
CA GLN A 139 -1.71 -2.84 15.32
C GLN A 139 -3.08 -2.92 16.00
N SER A 140 -3.98 -1.99 15.68
CA SER A 140 -5.32 -1.93 16.25
C SER A 140 -6.38 -2.61 15.37
N SER A 141 -6.00 -3.08 14.17
CA SER A 141 -6.92 -3.58 13.13
C SER A 141 -8.03 -2.58 12.76
N LYS A 142 -7.76 -1.27 12.87
CA LYS A 142 -8.72 -0.21 12.52
C LYS A 142 -8.45 0.33 11.12
N PHE A 143 -9.49 0.38 10.31
CA PHE A 143 -9.44 0.93 8.97
C PHE A 143 -10.32 2.18 8.88
N PHE A 144 -9.67 3.34 8.73
CA PHE A 144 -10.33 4.63 8.60
C PHE A 144 -10.55 4.94 7.12
N THR A 145 -11.74 5.42 6.76
CA THR A 145 -12.14 5.65 5.38
C THR A 145 -13.09 6.83 5.21
N GLN A 146 -12.96 7.55 4.10
CA GLN A 146 -13.96 8.50 3.61
C GLN A 146 -14.81 7.85 2.53
N MET A 147 -16.12 7.77 2.75
CA MET A 147 -17.08 7.18 1.79
C MET A 147 -17.73 8.19 0.84
N ASN A 148 -17.18 9.40 0.72
CA ASN A 148 -17.69 10.46 -0.16
C ASN A 148 -17.49 10.22 -1.67
N TRP A 149 -17.12 8.99 -2.08
CA TRP A 149 -16.94 8.61 -3.48
C TRP A 149 -18.23 8.12 -4.16
N HIS A 150 -19.34 8.01 -3.42
CA HIS A 150 -20.65 7.66 -3.98
C HIS A 150 -21.18 8.79 -4.88
N GLY A 151 -20.95 8.68 -6.19
CA GLY A 151 -21.54 9.58 -7.19
C GLY A 151 -20.65 9.85 -8.40
N GLU A 152 -19.33 9.71 -8.28
CA GLU A 152 -18.38 9.99 -9.36
C GLU A 152 -17.49 8.78 -9.66
N ASN A 153 -17.46 8.33 -10.92
CA ASN A 153 -16.60 7.22 -11.35
C ASN A 153 -15.11 7.47 -11.04
N ALA A 154 -14.65 8.71 -11.18
CA ALA A 154 -13.29 9.11 -10.82
C ALA A 154 -13.02 8.98 -9.31
N GLY A 155 -14.02 9.29 -8.47
CA GLY A 155 -13.97 9.12 -7.02
C GLY A 155 -13.81 7.66 -6.61
N LEU A 156 -14.56 6.74 -7.24
CA LEU A 156 -14.45 5.30 -6.99
C LEU A 156 -13.07 4.75 -7.35
N VAL A 157 -12.52 5.12 -8.51
CA VAL A 157 -11.17 4.68 -8.93
C VAL A 157 -10.09 5.21 -8.00
N LYS A 158 -10.21 6.48 -7.60
CA LYS A 158 -9.31 7.10 -6.62
C LYS A 158 -9.37 6.39 -5.27
N TYR A 159 -10.58 6.10 -4.79
CA TYR A 159 -10.79 5.35 -3.55
C TYR A 159 -10.19 3.94 -3.61
N ALA A 160 -10.51 3.19 -4.67
CA ALA A 160 -9.99 1.83 -4.89
C ALA A 160 -8.45 1.82 -4.93
N THR A 161 -7.84 2.86 -5.50
CA THR A 161 -6.38 3.03 -5.51
C THR A 161 -5.85 3.16 -4.08
N TYR A 162 -6.34 4.12 -3.29
CA TYR A 162 -5.85 4.28 -1.90
C TYR A 162 -6.15 3.06 -1.02
N PHE A 163 -7.34 2.48 -1.16
CA PHE A 163 -7.73 1.25 -0.46
C PHE A 163 -6.72 0.12 -0.73
N SER A 164 -6.44 -0.12 -2.01
CA SER A 164 -5.54 -1.19 -2.43
C SER A 164 -4.10 -0.97 -1.96
N GLU A 165 -3.61 0.27 -1.98
CA GLU A 165 -2.27 0.61 -1.50
C GLU A 165 -2.17 0.39 0.02
N ALA A 166 -3.14 0.91 0.79
CA ALA A 166 -3.12 0.77 2.25
C ALA A 166 -3.12 -0.69 2.70
N ILE A 167 -3.96 -1.53 2.09
CA ILE A 167 -4.01 -2.96 2.38
C ILE A 167 -2.71 -3.65 1.96
N SER A 168 -2.21 -3.42 0.74
CA SER A 168 -1.01 -4.09 0.25
C SER A 168 0.22 -3.76 1.07
N GLU A 169 0.34 -2.50 1.51
CA GLU A 169 1.43 -2.04 2.36
C GLU A 169 1.40 -2.68 3.74
N GLY A 170 0.21 -2.84 4.33
CA GLY A 170 0.09 -3.50 5.63
C GLY A 170 0.27 -5.01 5.58
N VAL A 171 -0.05 -5.66 4.46
CA VAL A 171 0.19 -7.10 4.26
C VAL A 171 1.65 -7.40 3.98
N LEU A 172 2.31 -6.60 3.14
CA LEU A 172 3.67 -6.86 2.62
C LEU A 172 4.74 -5.99 3.30
N MET A 173 4.63 -5.78 4.61
CA MET A 173 5.51 -4.90 5.39
C MET A 173 7.01 -5.11 5.10
N GLU A 174 7.46 -6.36 4.90
CA GLU A 174 8.87 -6.70 4.60
C GLU A 174 9.16 -6.92 3.10
N ASN A 175 8.14 -6.97 2.25
CA ASN A 175 8.23 -7.41 0.85
C ASN A 175 7.78 -6.30 -0.12
N HIS A 176 8.44 -5.14 -0.05
CA HIS A 176 8.00 -3.92 -0.74
C HIS A 176 7.92 -4.04 -2.26
N ASP A 177 8.75 -4.87 -2.89
CA ASP A 177 8.73 -5.09 -4.35
C ASP A 177 7.41 -5.70 -4.84
N HIS A 178 6.69 -6.39 -3.95
CA HIS A 178 5.42 -7.04 -4.26
C HIS A 178 4.19 -6.17 -3.94
N VAL A 179 4.39 -4.98 -3.34
CA VAL A 179 3.28 -4.07 -2.99
C VAL A 179 2.55 -3.57 -4.23
N ALA A 180 3.27 -3.23 -5.31
CA ALA A 180 2.64 -2.71 -6.52
C ALA A 180 1.78 -3.79 -7.22
N PRO A 181 2.29 -5.01 -7.48
CA PRO A 181 1.47 -6.08 -8.03
C PRO A 181 0.24 -6.42 -7.18
N LEU A 182 0.38 -6.49 -5.85
CA LEU A 182 -0.75 -6.78 -4.98
C LEU A 182 -1.78 -5.64 -4.98
N SER A 183 -1.32 -4.39 -4.98
CA SER A 183 -2.21 -3.21 -5.03
C SER A 183 -3.01 -3.17 -6.33
N GLU A 184 -2.41 -3.48 -7.47
CA GLU A 184 -3.15 -3.57 -8.73
C GLU A 184 -4.24 -4.63 -8.70
N LEU A 185 -3.91 -5.81 -8.17
CA LEU A 185 -4.84 -6.93 -8.05
C LEU A 185 -6.03 -6.58 -7.13
N ILE A 186 -5.76 -6.02 -5.95
CA ILE A 186 -6.80 -5.59 -5.01
C ILE A 186 -7.65 -4.46 -5.61
N ARG A 187 -7.03 -3.52 -6.34
CA ARG A 187 -7.76 -2.43 -7.01
C ARG A 187 -8.74 -2.97 -8.05
N LEU A 188 -8.32 -3.92 -8.88
CA LEU A 188 -9.19 -4.56 -9.87
C LEU A 188 -10.35 -5.31 -9.18
N ALA A 189 -10.04 -6.11 -8.16
CA ALA A 189 -11.04 -6.80 -7.35
C ALA A 189 -12.07 -5.84 -6.75
N PHE A 190 -11.63 -4.69 -6.22
CA PHE A 190 -12.50 -3.66 -5.66
C PHE A 190 -13.43 -3.06 -6.72
N LEU A 191 -12.89 -2.69 -7.89
CA LEU A 191 -13.67 -2.13 -8.99
C LEU A 191 -14.69 -3.13 -9.57
N LEU A 192 -14.37 -4.43 -9.51
CA LEU A 192 -15.26 -5.54 -9.84
C LEU A 192 -16.21 -5.91 -8.68
N LYS A 193 -16.28 -5.08 -7.64
CA LYS A 193 -17.14 -5.23 -6.45
C LYS A 193 -16.93 -6.56 -5.72
N PHE A 194 -15.73 -7.13 -5.82
CA PHE A 194 -15.42 -8.47 -5.33
C PHE A 194 -16.47 -9.50 -5.78
N ASN A 195 -16.81 -9.52 -7.06
CA ASN A 195 -17.61 -10.61 -7.64
C ASN A 195 -16.81 -11.92 -7.61
N GLU A 196 -17.40 -13.00 -7.09
CA GLU A 196 -16.70 -14.27 -6.85
C GLU A 196 -16.11 -14.89 -8.13
N GLU A 197 -16.86 -14.95 -9.21
CA GLU A 197 -16.39 -15.48 -10.50
C GLU A 197 -15.24 -14.66 -11.06
N ALA A 198 -15.34 -13.32 -10.97
CA ALA A 198 -14.28 -12.43 -11.42
C ALA A 198 -13.00 -12.56 -10.57
N ILE A 199 -13.14 -12.79 -9.26
CA ILE A 199 -12.01 -13.07 -8.37
C ILE A 199 -11.35 -14.40 -8.74
N ASP A 200 -12.12 -15.44 -9.07
CA ASP A 200 -11.57 -16.72 -9.49
C ASP A 200 -10.77 -16.60 -10.79
N LEU A 201 -11.28 -15.84 -11.78
CA LEU A 201 -10.55 -15.53 -13.01
C LEU A 201 -9.26 -14.74 -12.74
N LEU A 202 -9.32 -13.73 -11.85
CA LEU A 202 -8.13 -12.98 -11.44
C LEU A 202 -7.10 -13.91 -10.78
N MET A 203 -7.53 -14.83 -9.92
CA MET A 203 -6.67 -15.79 -9.23
C MET A 203 -6.00 -16.76 -10.19
N ASP A 204 -6.70 -17.20 -11.23
CA ASP A 204 -6.11 -18.07 -12.25
C ASP A 204 -5.08 -17.34 -13.12
N SER A 205 -5.25 -16.03 -13.34
CA SER A 205 -4.23 -15.21 -14.02
C SER A 205 -2.92 -15.11 -13.23
N ILE A 206 -2.98 -15.16 -11.89
CA ILE A 206 -1.79 -15.17 -11.01
C ILE A 206 -1.03 -16.48 -11.19
N LYS A 207 -1.73 -17.62 -11.20
CA LYS A 207 -1.15 -18.95 -11.43
C LYS A 207 -0.60 -19.12 -12.84
N GLY A 208 -1.24 -18.51 -13.84
CA GLY A 208 -0.83 -18.58 -15.24
C GLY A 208 0.55 -17.96 -15.50
N LYS A 209 0.94 -16.93 -14.74
CA LYS A 209 2.28 -16.31 -14.84
C LYS A 209 3.43 -17.21 -14.38
N GLU A 210 3.16 -18.27 -13.61
CA GLU A 210 4.20 -19.25 -13.20
C GLU A 210 4.54 -20.27 -14.29
N ARG A 211 3.71 -20.45 -15.33
CA ARG A 211 3.94 -21.49 -16.36
C ARG A 211 4.87 -21.06 -17.50
N ILE A 212 5.37 -19.82 -17.47
CA ILE A 212 6.20 -19.24 -18.55
C ILE A 212 7.54 -18.71 -18.00
N GLY A 213 7.88 -19.04 -16.74
CA GLY A 213 9.12 -18.66 -16.07
C GLY A 213 10.11 -19.81 -15.99
#